data_AF-A0ABC8RK28-F1
#
_entry.id   AF-A0ABC8RK28-F1
#
_cell.length_a   1.000
_cell.length_b   1.000
_cell.length_c   1.000
_cell.angle_alpha   90.00
_cell.angle_beta   90.00
_cell.angle_gamma   90.00
#
_symmetry.space_group_name_H-M   'P 1'
#
loop_
_entity.id
_entity.type
_entity.pdbx_description
1 polymer ?
#
loop_
_entity_poly.entity_id
_entity_poly.type
_entity_poly.pdbx_seq_one_letter_code
_entity_poly.pdbx_strand_id
1 'polypeptide(L)'
;MYPIINLRCHKMDLHWYLRTLEEVVSRVLSSTFSIKASRLEGLTGVWVGDEKLTAVGIRVSQWIAYHGLALNVTIDLTPFQWIVPCGIQDRRVGSIKGLLGESLSSNGHGTTDIRHGDDNLRIDVTHKSLVKEFCEVFQVELCQKPIPMLELL
;
A
#
# COMPACT_ATOMS: atom_id res chain seq x y z
N MET A 1 0.82 1.76 -6.45
CA MET A 1 1.38 0.72 -7.33
C MET A 1 0.32 0.33 -8.35
N TYR A 2 0.66 0.31 -9.64
CA TYR A 2 -0.24 -0.12 -10.71
C TYR A 2 0.31 -1.33 -11.47
N PRO A 3 0.10 -2.56 -10.98
CA PRO A 3 0.54 -3.75 -11.68
C PRO A 3 -0.29 -3.94 -12.95
N ILE A 4 0.36 -3.90 -14.11
CA ILE A 4 -0.27 -4.25 -15.38
C ILE A 4 0.07 -5.72 -15.66
N ILE A 5 -0.87 -6.62 -15.39
CA ILE A 5 -0.61 -8.07 -15.41
C ILE A 5 -1.62 -8.85 -16.24
N ASN A 6 -1.17 -9.91 -16.90
CA ASN A 6 -2.03 -10.85 -17.61
C ASN A 6 -2.48 -11.96 -16.66
N LEU A 7 -3.74 -11.90 -16.22
CA LEU A 7 -4.32 -12.87 -15.28
C LEU A 7 -4.46 -14.29 -15.85
N ARG A 8 -4.34 -14.46 -17.17
CA ARG A 8 -4.30 -15.79 -17.80
C ARG A 8 -3.04 -16.58 -17.42
N CYS A 9 -1.95 -15.89 -17.09
CA CYS A 9 -0.71 -16.49 -16.64
C CYS A 9 -0.72 -16.80 -15.13
N HIS A 10 -1.81 -16.45 -14.43
CA HIS A 10 -1.99 -16.65 -13.00
C HIS A 10 -3.33 -17.36 -12.77
N LYS A 11 -4.31 -16.64 -12.21
CA LYS A 11 -5.67 -17.10 -12.00
C LYS A 11 -6.65 -16.11 -12.61
N MET A 12 -7.56 -16.60 -13.44
CA MET A 12 -8.65 -15.81 -14.03
C MET A 12 -9.78 -15.54 -13.03
N ASP A 13 -9.44 -14.89 -11.92
CA ASP A 13 -10.32 -14.63 -10.78
C ASP A 13 -10.03 -13.23 -10.22
N LEU A 14 -11.02 -12.33 -10.34
CA LEU A 14 -10.88 -10.93 -9.93
C LEU A 14 -10.87 -10.76 -8.41
N HIS A 15 -11.62 -11.60 -7.69
CA HIS A 15 -11.63 -11.58 -6.24
C HIS A 15 -10.28 -12.04 -5.71
N TRP A 16 -9.74 -13.13 -6.28
CA TRP A 16 -8.38 -13.57 -5.97
C TRP A 16 -7.37 -12.46 -6.24
N TYR A 17 -7.40 -11.81 -7.40
CA TYR A 17 -6.43 -10.76 -7.72
C TYR A 17 -6.49 -9.59 -6.73
N LEU A 18 -7.70 -9.09 -6.44
CA LEU A 18 -7.92 -8.01 -5.48
C LEU A 18 -7.46 -8.39 -4.07
N ARG A 19 -7.85 -9.57 -3.57
CA ARG A 19 -7.44 -10.04 -2.23
C ARG A 19 -5.94 -10.28 -2.15
N THR A 20 -5.33 -10.72 -3.24
CA THR A 20 -3.87 -10.91 -3.35
C THR A 20 -3.13 -9.57 -3.28
N LEU A 21 -3.65 -8.50 -3.88
CA LEU A 21 -3.08 -7.14 -3.70
C LEU A 21 -3.19 -6.65 -2.25
N GLU A 22 -4.30 -6.91 -1.57
CA GLU A 22 -4.43 -6.62 -0.14
C GLU A 22 -3.42 -7.44 0.69
N GLU A 23 -3.14 -8.69 0.29
CA GLU A 23 -2.12 -9.52 0.96
C GLU A 23 -0.72 -8.92 0.86
N VAL A 24 -0.32 -8.46 -0.33
CA VAL A 24 0.97 -7.79 -0.55
C VAL A 24 1.15 -6.65 0.44
N VAL A 25 0.12 -5.80 0.60
CA VAL A 25 0.16 -4.65 1.49
C VAL A 25 0.22 -5.08 2.96
N SER A 26 -0.59 -6.07 3.37
CA SER A 26 -0.52 -6.62 4.74
C SER A 26 0.87 -7.16 5.07
N ARG A 27 1.51 -7.86 4.12
CA ARG A 27 2.88 -8.36 4.28
C ARG A 27 3.90 -7.23 4.42
N VAL A 28 3.81 -6.18 3.59
CA VAL A 28 4.66 -4.98 3.73
C VAL A 28 4.51 -4.34 5.11
N LEU A 29 3.27 -4.10 5.55
CA LEU A 29 3.00 -3.47 6.85
C LEU A 29 3.56 -4.31 8.00
N SER A 30 3.41 -5.63 7.93
CA SER A 30 3.94 -6.54 8.94
C SER A 30 5.46 -6.64 8.91
N SER A 31 6.07 -6.86 7.74
CA SER A 31 7.51 -7.17 7.62
C SER A 31 8.40 -5.94 7.80
N THR A 32 7.89 -4.76 7.43
CA THR A 32 8.69 -3.53 7.36
C THR A 32 8.43 -2.58 8.52
N PHE A 33 7.19 -2.57 9.04
CA PHE A 33 6.76 -1.61 10.06
C PHE A 33 6.22 -2.27 11.33
N SER A 34 6.17 -3.61 11.38
CA SER A 34 5.55 -4.37 12.48
C SER A 34 4.10 -3.96 12.75
N ILE A 35 3.40 -3.48 11.72
CA ILE A 35 2.00 -3.07 11.79
C ILE A 35 1.12 -4.25 11.39
N LYS A 36 0.29 -4.71 12.33
CA LYS A 36 -0.70 -5.75 12.06
C LYS A 36 -1.92 -5.13 11.39
N ALA A 37 -2.05 -5.38 10.09
CA ALA A 37 -3.21 -4.95 9.31
C ALA A 37 -4.19 -6.11 9.06
N SER A 38 -5.40 -5.78 8.64
CA SER A 38 -6.46 -6.74 8.36
C SER A 38 -7.32 -6.29 7.17
N ARG A 39 -8.10 -7.24 6.66
CA ARG A 39 -9.21 -6.97 5.73
C ARG A 39 -10.47 -6.83 6.55
N LEU A 40 -11.35 -5.92 6.15
CA LEU A 40 -12.69 -5.81 6.71
C LEU A 40 -13.70 -6.35 5.71
N GLU A 41 -14.60 -7.21 6.18
CA GLU A 41 -15.64 -7.79 5.33
C GLU A 41 -16.52 -6.69 4.73
N GLY A 42 -16.83 -6.82 3.43
CA GLY A 42 -17.56 -5.79 2.68
C GLY A 42 -16.77 -4.52 2.33
N LEU A 43 -15.58 -4.30 2.90
CA LEU A 43 -14.81 -3.06 2.75
C LEU A 43 -13.43 -3.30 2.14
N THR A 44 -13.35 -3.19 0.81
CA THR A 44 -12.09 -3.33 0.04
C THR A 44 -11.00 -2.39 0.53
N GLY A 45 -9.79 -2.91 0.68
CA GLY A 45 -8.61 -2.20 1.18
C GLY A 45 -7.95 -2.91 2.35
N VAL A 46 -6.89 -2.28 2.86
CA VAL A 46 -6.16 -2.76 4.03
C VAL A 46 -6.31 -1.77 5.17
N TRP A 47 -6.60 -2.30 6.36
CA TRP A 47 -7.08 -1.56 7.51
C TRP A 47 -6.27 -1.86 8.78
N VAL A 48 -6.13 -0.87 9.65
CA VAL A 48 -5.61 -1.02 11.01
C VAL A 48 -6.63 -0.42 11.97
N GLY A 49 -7.28 -1.25 12.78
CA GLY A 49 -8.48 -0.82 13.51
C GLY A 49 -9.54 -0.29 12.55
N ASP A 50 -9.98 0.95 12.77
CA ASP A 50 -10.96 1.65 11.93
C ASP A 50 -10.35 2.57 10.87
N GLU A 51 -9.02 2.54 10.69
CA GLU A 51 -8.30 3.37 9.73
C GLU A 51 -7.94 2.61 8.45
N LYS A 52 -8.37 3.15 7.30
CA LYS A 52 -8.00 2.65 5.98
C LYS A 52 -6.61 3.15 5.61
N LEU A 53 -5.66 2.24 5.50
CA LEU A 53 -4.29 2.57 5.08
C LEU A 53 -4.12 2.47 3.56
N THR A 54 -4.84 1.54 2.93
CA THR A 54 -4.69 1.29 1.50
C THR A 54 -6.03 1.20 0.81
N ALA A 55 -6.20 2.03 -0.22
CA ALA A 55 -7.27 1.86 -1.20
C ALA A 55 -6.81 0.86 -2.28
N VAL A 56 -7.69 -0.07 -2.65
CA VAL A 56 -7.47 -0.99 -3.76
C VAL A 56 -8.61 -0.79 -4.75
N GLY A 57 -8.25 -0.53 -6.00
CA GLY A 57 -9.17 -0.31 -7.10
C GLY A 57 -8.54 -0.87 -8.37
N ILE A 58 -9.18 -1.88 -8.95
CA ILE A 58 -8.68 -2.58 -10.13
C ILE A 58 -9.66 -2.43 -11.28
N ARG A 59 -9.14 -2.46 -12.50
CA ARG A 59 -9.93 -2.72 -13.69
C ARG A 59 -9.28 -3.83 -14.49
N VAL A 60 -10.10 -4.64 -15.14
CA VAL A 60 -9.63 -5.72 -16.01
C VAL A 60 -10.32 -5.61 -17.36
N SER A 61 -9.53 -5.71 -18.43
CA SER A 61 -10.01 -5.80 -19.81
C SER A 61 -9.28 -6.94 -20.51
N GLN A 62 -10.02 -7.85 -21.14
CA GLN A 62 -9.44 -9.04 -21.80
C GLN A 62 -8.48 -9.86 -20.92
N TRP A 63 -8.71 -9.89 -19.61
CA TRP A 63 -7.85 -10.52 -18.60
C TRP A 63 -6.49 -9.84 -18.38
N ILE A 64 -6.31 -8.63 -18.90
CA ILE A 64 -5.23 -7.73 -18.52
C ILE A 64 -5.75 -6.81 -17.42
N ALA A 65 -5.17 -6.93 -16.22
CA ALA A 65 -5.47 -6.07 -15.09
C ALA A 65 -4.63 -4.79 -15.13
N TYR A 66 -5.21 -3.69 -14.66
CA TYR A 66 -4.56 -2.38 -14.52
C TYR A 66 -5.24 -1.58 -13.39
N HIS A 67 -4.71 -0.39 -13.10
CA HIS A 67 -4.80 0.25 -11.77
C HIS A 67 -4.15 -0.65 -10.71
N GLY A 68 -4.64 -0.68 -9.47
CA GLY A 68 -4.01 -1.44 -8.41
C GLY A 68 -4.33 -0.88 -7.03
N LEU A 69 -3.31 -0.39 -6.34
CA LEU A 69 -3.41 0.03 -4.95
C LEU A 69 -2.72 1.38 -4.69
N ALA A 70 -3.23 2.10 -3.69
CA ALA A 70 -2.66 3.32 -3.16
C ALA A 70 -2.53 3.18 -1.63
N LEU A 71 -1.30 2.99 -1.15
CA LEU A 71 -0.95 2.89 0.26
C LEU A 71 -0.53 4.26 0.79
N ASN A 72 -1.18 4.72 1.84
CA ASN A 72 -0.89 5.99 2.49
C ASN A 72 0.35 5.88 3.38
N VAL A 73 1.49 6.41 2.92
CA VAL A 73 2.75 6.36 3.67
C VAL A 73 2.92 7.60 4.54
N THR A 74 3.11 8.76 3.92
CA THR A 74 3.42 10.04 4.59
C THR A 74 2.46 11.18 4.22
N ILE A 75 1.40 10.86 3.49
CA ILE A 75 0.44 11.81 2.90
C ILE A 75 -0.28 12.66 3.98
N ASP A 76 -0.54 13.93 3.66
CA ASP A 76 -1.50 14.76 4.39
C ASP A 76 -2.91 14.23 4.16
N LEU A 77 -3.59 13.84 5.24
CA LEU A 77 -4.92 13.25 5.19
C LEU A 77 -6.04 14.30 5.13
N THR A 78 -5.73 15.60 5.27
CA THR A 78 -6.71 16.70 5.24
C THR A 78 -7.65 16.64 4.02
N PRO A 79 -7.19 16.37 2.78
CA PRO A 79 -8.08 16.28 1.62
C PRO A 79 -9.14 15.18 1.70
N PHE A 80 -8.92 14.12 2.49
CA PHE A 80 -9.94 13.07 2.70
C PHE A 80 -11.16 13.58 3.48
N GLN A 81 -11.05 14.70 4.20
CA GLN A 81 -12.17 15.32 4.91
C GLN A 81 -13.16 16.01 3.96
N TRP A 82 -12.77 16.24 2.71
CA TRP A 82 -13.60 16.94 1.71
C TRP A 82 -14.40 15.98 0.83
N ILE A 83 -14.23 14.67 1.01
CA ILE A 83 -14.90 13.63 0.23
C ILE A 83 -15.47 12.55 1.16
N VAL A 84 -16.31 11.67 0.61
CA VAL A 84 -16.68 10.41 1.25
C VAL A 84 -15.81 9.30 0.64
N PRO A 85 -14.64 8.97 1.22
CA PRO A 85 -13.68 8.07 0.59
C PRO A 85 -14.25 6.67 0.42
N CYS A 86 -14.21 6.17 -0.81
CA CYS A 86 -14.77 4.85 -1.17
C CYS A 86 -16.26 4.66 -0.80
N GLY A 87 -17.02 5.74 -0.59
CA GLY A 87 -18.42 5.67 -0.14
C GLY A 87 -18.61 5.31 1.35
N ILE A 88 -17.54 5.31 2.14
CA ILE A 88 -17.55 4.92 3.57
C ILE A 88 -17.55 6.18 4.42
N GLN A 89 -18.52 6.31 5.35
CA GLN A 89 -18.72 7.52 6.16
C GLN A 89 -18.34 7.34 7.64
N ASP A 90 -18.38 6.11 8.13
CA ASP A 90 -18.23 5.76 9.55
C ASP A 90 -16.81 5.31 9.92
N ARG A 91 -15.84 5.46 8.99
CA ARG A 91 -14.46 5.03 9.17
C ARG A 91 -13.47 6.07 8.71
N ARG A 92 -12.26 6.01 9.28
CA ARG A 92 -11.20 6.99 9.03
C ARG A 92 -10.26 6.50 7.95
N VAL A 93 -9.53 7.43 7.35
CA VAL A 93 -8.36 7.14 6.53
C VAL A 93 -7.13 7.39 7.39
N GLY A 94 -6.14 6.49 7.30
CA GLY A 94 -4.90 6.55 8.06
C GLY A 94 -3.67 6.57 7.16
N SER A 95 -2.49 6.69 7.77
CA SER A 95 -1.20 6.57 7.09
C SER A 95 -0.16 5.88 7.99
N ILE A 96 0.88 5.29 7.39
CA ILE A 96 1.98 4.67 8.14
C ILE A 96 2.63 5.69 9.08
N LYS A 97 2.88 6.92 8.59
CA LYS A 97 3.46 8.01 9.39
C LYS A 97 2.59 8.35 10.60
N GLY A 98 1.27 8.41 10.41
CA GLY A 98 0.31 8.65 11.49
C GLY A 98 0.40 7.59 12.58
N LEU A 99 0.26 6.31 12.21
CA LEU A 99 0.27 5.19 13.17
C LEU A 99 1.59 5.07 13.96
N LEU A 100 2.74 5.30 13.30
CA LEU A 100 4.03 5.25 13.98
C LEU A 100 4.23 6.43 14.94
N GLY A 101 3.64 7.60 14.64
CA GLY A 101 3.68 8.77 15.53
C GLY A 101 2.85 8.59 16.80
N GLU A 102 1.71 7.91 16.71
CA GLU A 102 0.85 7.61 17.86
C GLU A 102 1.50 6.62 18.84
N SER A 103 2.10 5.54 18.31
CA SER A 103 2.79 4.51 19.11
C SER A 103 3.91 5.09 19.99
N LEU A 104 4.62 6.09 19.47
CA LEU A 104 5.69 6.79 20.20
C LEU A 104 5.17 7.76 21.28
N SER A 105 3.94 8.27 21.11
CA SER A 105 3.33 9.20 22.07
C SER A 105 2.80 8.48 23.32
N SER A 106 2.46 7.20 23.20
CA SER A 106 2.06 6.33 24.32
C SER A 106 3.22 5.82 25.19
N ASN A 107 4.46 5.83 24.69
CA ASN A 107 5.65 5.40 25.42
C ASN A 107 6.51 6.61 25.80
N GLY A 108 6.06 7.38 26.80
CA GLY A 108 6.83 8.49 27.33
C GLY A 108 8.11 8.00 28.00
N HIS A 109 9.26 8.13 27.34
CA HIS A 109 10.60 8.41 27.89
C HIS A 109 11.55 8.75 26.72
N GLY A 110 12.25 9.89 26.84
CA GLY A 110 12.84 10.59 25.71
C GLY A 110 14.04 9.91 25.02
N THR A 111 14.07 10.02 23.70
CA THR A 111 15.21 10.56 22.94
C THR A 111 14.65 11.38 21.77
N THR A 112 15.15 12.59 21.61
CA THR A 112 14.61 13.64 20.74
C THR A 112 14.95 13.51 19.24
N ASP A 113 15.50 12.39 18.79
CA ASP A 113 16.09 12.28 17.44
C ASP A 113 15.31 11.43 16.43
N ILE A 114 14.21 10.77 16.82
CA ILE A 114 13.30 10.04 15.89
C ILE A 114 12.12 10.94 15.45
N ARG A 115 12.19 12.25 15.72
CA ARG A 115 11.07 13.20 15.50
C ARG A 115 10.85 13.58 14.03
N HIS A 116 11.78 13.22 13.14
CA HIS A 116 11.69 13.42 11.69
C HIS A 116 12.40 12.26 10.99
N GLY A 117 11.83 11.05 11.04
CA GLY A 117 12.23 10.05 10.05
C GLY A 117 12.02 10.65 8.66
N ASP A 118 13.06 10.69 7.83
CA ASP A 118 13.01 11.24 6.48
C ASP A 118 11.82 10.62 5.72
N ASP A 119 10.84 11.45 5.35
CA ASP A 119 9.66 10.99 4.63
C ASP A 119 10.06 10.31 3.32
N ASN A 120 11.16 10.74 2.69
CA ASN A 120 11.70 10.09 1.50
C ASN A 120 12.23 8.70 1.80
N LEU A 121 12.98 8.52 2.90
CA LEU A 121 13.43 7.21 3.35
C LEU A 121 12.24 6.27 3.61
N ARG A 122 11.17 6.75 4.26
CA ARG A 122 9.96 5.93 4.47
C ARG A 122 9.31 5.55 3.16
N ILE A 123 9.20 6.48 2.22
CA ILE A 123 8.66 6.21 0.88
C ILE A 123 9.53 5.17 0.15
N ASP A 124 10.85 5.33 0.15
CA ASP A 124 11.79 4.41 -0.52
C ASP A 124 11.75 3.00 0.08
N VAL A 125 11.78 2.89 1.41
CA VAL A 125 11.66 1.61 2.11
C VAL A 125 10.32 0.94 1.82
N THR A 126 9.22 1.72 1.84
CA THR A 126 7.89 1.20 1.51
C THR A 126 7.82 0.73 0.06
N HIS A 127 8.38 1.50 -0.88
CA HIS A 127 8.43 1.15 -2.29
C HIS A 127 9.20 -0.14 -2.54
N LYS A 128 10.41 -0.26 -1.99
CA LYS A 128 11.25 -1.48 -2.10
C LYS A 128 10.52 -2.70 -1.53
N SER A 129 9.89 -2.55 -0.37
CA SER A 129 9.12 -3.61 0.27
C SER A 129 7.89 -4.01 -0.56
N LEU A 130 7.13 -3.04 -1.08
CA LEU A 130 5.98 -3.30 -1.97
C LEU A 130 6.39 -4.11 -3.19
N VAL A 131 7.47 -3.73 -3.86
CA VAL A 131 7.96 -4.45 -5.04
C VAL A 131 8.40 -5.86 -4.69
N LYS A 132 9.14 -6.04 -3.58
CA LYS A 132 9.58 -7.36 -3.09
C LYS A 132 8.39 -8.27 -2.78
N GLU A 133 7.48 -7.84 -1.90
CA GLU A 133 6.33 -8.65 -1.48
C GLU A 133 5.39 -8.91 -2.66
N PHE A 134 5.25 -7.96 -3.61
CA PHE A 134 4.51 -8.21 -4.84
C PHE A 134 5.13 -9.35 -5.66
N CYS A 135 6.45 -9.31 -5.87
CA CYS A 135 7.16 -10.37 -6.60
C CYS A 135 6.99 -11.74 -5.93
N GLU A 136 7.13 -11.79 -4.61
CA GLU A 136 6.99 -13.03 -3.85
C GLU A 136 5.55 -13.58 -3.89
N VAL A 137 4.55 -12.73 -3.67
CA VAL A 137 3.14 -13.13 -3.61
C VAL A 137 2.61 -13.56 -4.99
N PHE A 138 3.00 -12.86 -6.04
CA PHE A 138 2.58 -13.18 -7.41
C PHE A 138 3.51 -14.18 -8.11
N GLN A 139 4.60 -14.59 -7.45
CA GLN A 139 5.62 -15.49 -7.98
C GLN A 139 6.17 -15.00 -9.33
N VAL A 140 6.51 -13.72 -9.40
CA VAL A 140 7.07 -13.07 -10.59
C VAL A 140 8.48 -12.55 -10.31
N GLU A 141 9.30 -12.49 -11.35
CA GLU A 141 10.62 -11.87 -11.27
C GLU A 141 10.58 -10.45 -11.83
N LEU A 142 11.28 -9.53 -11.15
CA LEU A 142 11.41 -8.16 -11.62
C LEU A 142 12.64 -8.02 -12.52
N CYS A 143 12.42 -7.75 -13.80
CA CYS A 143 13.47 -7.32 -14.71
C CYS A 143 13.50 -5.80 -14.81
N GLN A 144 14.50 -5.15 -14.20
CA GLN A 144 14.73 -3.72 -14.37
C GLN A 144 15.65 -3.50 -15.57
N LYS A 145 15.13 -2.86 -16.62
CA LYS A 145 15.94 -2.37 -17.73
C LYS A 145 16.15 -0.87 -17.56
N PRO A 146 17.37 -0.39 -17.29
CA PRO A 146 17.63 1.04 -17.35
C PRO A 146 17.39 1.51 -18.78
N ILE A 147 16.55 2.52 -18.96
CA ILE A 147 16.39 3.17 -20.26
C ILE A 147 17.59 4.13 -20.41
N PRO A 148 18.47 3.94 -21.40
CA PRO A 148 19.57 4.86 -21.64
C PRO A 148 19.02 6.26 -21.91
N MET A 149 19.63 7.29 -21.34
CA MET A 149 19.23 8.70 -21.56
C MET A 149 19.13 9.09 -23.04
N LEU A 150 19.85 8.39 -23.92
CA LEU A 150 19.83 8.61 -25.37
C LEU A 150 18.55 8.13 -26.07
N GLU A 151 17.75 7.27 -25.43
CA GLU A 151 16.47 6.75 -25.97
C GLU A 151 15.26 7.57 -25.47
N LEU A 152 15.48 8.57 -24.63
CA LEU A 152 14.44 9.46 -24.06
C LEU A 152 14.39 10.84 -24.74
N LEU A 153 15.23 11.07 -25.75
CA LEU A 153 15.28 12.27 -26.61
C LEU A 153 14.76 11.92 -28.02
#